data_AF-A0A7W9APT4-F1
#
_entry.id   AF-A0A7W9APT4-F1
#
_cell.length_a   1.000
_cell.length_b   1.000
_cell.length_c   1.000
_cell.angle_alpha   90.00
_cell.angle_beta   90.00
_cell.angle_gamma   90.00
#
_symmetry.space_group_name_H-M   'P 1'
#
loop_
_entity.id
_entity.type
_entity.pdbx_description
1 polymer ?
#
loop_
_entity_poly.entity_id
_entity_poly.type
_entity_poly.pdbx_seq_one_letter_code
_entity_poly.pdbx_strand_id
1 'polypeptide(L)'
;MDPIGSKPIAKLGLAPIAPTSPAARISTAASPQASETARSSMVSMTREMAAKPPVDDERVAKIRKAVEDGRFPIVPATIADRLIAFKLNWKPDDAA
;
A
#
# COMPACT_ATOMS: atom_id res chain seq x y z
N MET A 1 -61.29 -9.14 16.88
CA MET A 1 -60.08 -9.35 16.08
C MET A 1 -60.47 -9.16 14.63
N ASP A 2 -60.31 -7.95 14.12
CA ASP A 2 -60.61 -7.60 12.72
C ASP A 2 -59.36 -7.83 11.86
N PRO A 3 -59.48 -8.43 10.67
CA PRO A 3 -58.33 -8.63 9.79
C PRO A 3 -57.88 -7.29 9.21
N ILE A 4 -56.59 -6.99 9.36
CA ILE A 4 -55.94 -5.83 8.74
C ILE A 4 -55.73 -6.16 7.26
N GLY A 5 -56.78 -5.98 6.47
CA GLY A 5 -56.77 -6.17 5.02
C GLY A 5 -56.04 -5.02 4.32
N SER A 6 -55.02 -5.37 3.53
CA SER A 6 -54.22 -4.45 2.72
C SER A 6 -55.08 -3.72 1.68
N LYS A 7 -55.12 -2.38 1.73
CA LYS A 7 -55.69 -1.56 0.66
C LYS A 7 -54.68 -1.48 -0.50
N PRO A 8 -55.04 -1.85 -1.75
CA PRO A 8 -54.15 -1.65 -2.88
C PRO A 8 -54.07 -0.16 -3.24
N ILE A 9 -52.85 0.36 -3.33
CA ILE A 9 -52.54 1.72 -3.81
C ILE A 9 -52.58 1.67 -5.34
N ALA A 10 -53.31 2.59 -5.99
CA ALA A 10 -53.40 2.66 -7.44
C ALA A 10 -52.01 2.87 -8.08
N LYS A 11 -51.64 2.04 -9.06
CA LYS A 11 -50.36 2.15 -9.77
C LYS A 11 -50.38 3.36 -10.71
N LEU A 12 -49.61 4.40 -10.39
CA LEU A 12 -49.27 5.48 -11.32
C LEU A 12 -48.41 4.87 -12.44
N GLY A 13 -48.80 5.06 -13.70
CA GLY A 13 -48.16 4.42 -14.86
C GLY A 13 -46.71 4.87 -15.04
N LEU A 14 -45.76 3.94 -15.06
CA LEU A 14 -44.38 4.19 -15.47
C LEU A 14 -44.27 3.95 -16.98
N ALA A 15 -43.81 4.95 -17.72
CA ALA A 15 -43.43 4.79 -19.13
C ALA A 15 -42.16 3.92 -19.23
N PRO A 16 -42.06 3.00 -20.21
CA PRO A 16 -40.87 2.17 -20.36
C PRO A 16 -39.68 2.99 -20.86
N ILE A 17 -38.52 2.81 -20.20
CA ILE A 17 -37.23 3.33 -20.67
C ILE A 17 -36.67 2.42 -21.78
N ALA A 18 -36.19 3.01 -22.87
CA ALA A 18 -35.57 2.26 -23.96
C ALA A 18 -34.19 1.71 -23.52
N PRO A 19 -33.84 0.46 -23.88
CA PRO A 19 -32.52 -0.09 -23.55
C PRO A 19 -31.42 0.55 -24.41
N THR A 20 -30.33 0.99 -23.76
CA THR A 20 -29.12 1.46 -24.44
C THR A 20 -28.27 0.26 -24.88
N SER A 21 -27.69 0.31 -26.10
CA SER A 21 -26.83 -0.77 -26.60
C SER A 21 -25.58 -0.95 -25.74
N PRO A 22 -25.10 -2.18 -25.51
CA PRO A 22 -23.88 -2.41 -24.74
C PRO A 22 -22.65 -1.84 -25.47
N ALA A 23 -21.81 -1.10 -24.75
CA ALA A 23 -20.51 -0.67 -25.25
C ALA A 23 -19.61 -1.89 -25.47
N ALA A 24 -18.91 -1.92 -26.60
CA ALA A 24 -17.99 -3.00 -26.93
C ALA A 24 -16.87 -3.10 -25.89
N ARG A 25 -16.66 -4.29 -25.32
CA ARG A 25 -15.49 -4.55 -24.46
C ARG A 25 -14.22 -4.55 -25.30
N ILE A 26 -13.29 -3.68 -24.94
CA ILE A 26 -11.94 -3.70 -25.48
C ILE A 26 -11.27 -4.95 -24.90
N SER A 27 -11.04 -5.96 -25.74
CA SER A 27 -10.18 -7.10 -25.37
C SER A 27 -8.74 -6.62 -25.34
N THR A 28 -8.20 -6.37 -24.15
CA THR A 28 -6.76 -6.35 -23.95
C THR A 28 -6.25 -7.79 -24.09
N ALA A 29 -5.92 -8.18 -25.32
CA ALA A 29 -5.09 -9.35 -25.56
C ALA A 29 -3.68 -9.06 -25.06
N ALA A 30 -3.49 -9.08 -23.74
CA ALA A 30 -2.16 -9.10 -23.15
C ALA A 30 -1.55 -10.47 -23.46
N SER A 31 -0.60 -10.50 -24.39
CA SER A 31 0.20 -11.69 -24.63
C SER A 31 0.90 -12.07 -23.31
N PRO A 32 0.85 -13.35 -22.88
CA PRO A 32 1.47 -13.79 -21.63
C PRO A 32 2.96 -13.43 -21.58
N GLN A 33 3.63 -13.42 -22.72
CA GLN A 33 5.03 -13.03 -22.86
C GLN A 33 5.29 -11.53 -22.59
N ALA A 34 4.35 -10.65 -22.95
CA ALA A 34 4.42 -9.22 -22.64
C ALA A 34 4.19 -8.96 -21.14
N SER A 35 3.30 -9.74 -20.51
CA SER A 35 3.04 -9.69 -19.07
C SER A 35 4.25 -10.17 -18.26
N GLU A 36 4.92 -11.22 -18.71
CA GLU A 36 6.13 -11.77 -18.08
C GLU A 36 7.33 -10.81 -18.21
N THR A 37 7.51 -10.20 -19.38
CA THR A 37 8.54 -9.17 -19.59
C THR A 37 8.32 -7.95 -18.70
N ALA A 38 7.07 -7.47 -18.59
CA ALA A 38 6.72 -6.34 -17.72
C ALA A 38 6.91 -6.66 -16.22
N ARG A 39 6.64 -7.90 -15.80
CA ARG A 39 6.94 -8.36 -14.44
C ARG A 39 8.44 -8.40 -14.18
N SER A 40 9.23 -8.91 -15.12
CA SER A 40 10.69 -8.96 -15.01
C SER A 40 11.30 -7.56 -14.91
N SER A 41 10.83 -6.59 -15.70
CA SER A 41 11.28 -5.20 -15.60
C SER A 41 10.92 -4.56 -14.26
N MET A 42 9.72 -4.83 -13.74
CA MET A 42 9.27 -4.28 -12.45
C MET A 42 10.04 -4.88 -11.28
N VAL A 43 10.32 -6.19 -11.30
CA VAL A 43 11.18 -6.86 -10.32
C VAL A 43 12.61 -6.29 -10.36
N SER A 44 13.14 -6.03 -11.56
CA SER A 44 14.47 -5.43 -11.72
C SER A 44 14.54 -4.01 -11.15
N MET A 45 13.52 -3.19 -11.39
CA MET A 45 13.42 -1.84 -10.82
C MET A 45 13.30 -1.85 -9.29
N THR A 46 12.47 -2.74 -8.74
CA THR A 46 12.37 -2.90 -7.27
C THR A 46 13.72 -3.29 -6.68
N ARG A 47 14.44 -4.20 -7.34
CA ARG A 47 15.78 -4.65 -6.96
C ARG A 47 16.82 -3.53 -6.98
N GLU A 48 16.77 -2.67 -7.99
CA GLU A 48 17.62 -1.50 -8.08
C GLU A 48 17.30 -0.46 -7.00
N MET A 49 16.01 -0.26 -6.69
CA MET A 49 15.57 0.70 -5.67
C MET A 49 15.93 0.25 -4.25
N ALA A 50 15.87 -1.04 -3.96
CA ALA A 50 16.21 -1.55 -2.64
C ALA A 50 17.68 -1.98 -2.52
N ALA A 51 18.48 -1.87 -3.60
CA ALA A 51 19.94 -1.99 -3.56
C ALA A 51 20.60 -1.00 -2.59
N LYS A 52 19.91 0.10 -2.23
CA LYS A 52 20.32 0.99 -1.15
C LYS A 52 19.21 1.12 -0.11
N PRO A 53 19.49 0.92 1.19
CA PRO A 53 18.49 1.12 2.23
C PRO A 53 17.93 2.54 2.15
N PRO A 54 16.62 2.76 2.39
CA PRO A 54 16.02 4.08 2.43
C PRO A 54 16.45 4.81 3.72
N VAL A 55 17.72 5.22 3.77
CA VAL A 55 18.30 5.98 4.87
C VAL A 55 18.23 7.48 4.56
N ASP A 56 17.91 8.26 5.59
CA ASP A 56 17.91 9.73 5.52
C ASP A 56 19.32 10.24 5.87
N ASP A 57 20.10 10.59 4.84
CA ASP A 57 21.47 11.07 4.97
C ASP A 57 21.58 12.38 5.77
N GLU A 58 20.61 13.29 5.63
CA GLU A 58 20.60 14.56 6.37
C GLU A 58 20.43 14.33 7.88
N ARG A 59 19.54 13.40 8.25
CA ARG A 59 19.36 12.98 9.65
C ARG A 59 20.62 12.33 10.20
N VAL A 60 21.28 11.47 9.43
CA VAL A 60 22.54 10.84 9.85
C VAL A 60 23.61 11.90 10.10
N ALA A 61 23.75 12.88 9.21
CA ALA A 61 24.71 13.98 9.36
C ALA A 61 24.42 14.82 10.62
N LYS A 62 23.15 15.18 10.86
CA LYS A 62 22.75 15.95 12.05
C LYS A 62 23.01 15.19 13.36
N ILE A 63 22.69 13.90 13.41
CA ILE A 63 22.94 13.07 14.58
C ILE A 63 24.44 12.95 14.85
N ARG A 64 25.25 12.70 13.80
CA ARG A 64 26.70 12.61 13.91
C ARG A 64 27.30 13.89 14.51
N LYS A 65 26.87 15.06 14.03
CA LYS A 65 27.29 16.35 14.59
C LYS A 65 26.90 16.52 16.05
N ALA A 66 25.67 16.16 16.43
CA ALA A 66 25.24 16.23 17.82
C ALA A 66 26.04 15.31 18.76
N VAL A 67 26.51 14.15 18.26
CA VAL A 67 27.39 13.24 19.00
C VAL A 67 28.79 13.83 19.14
N GLU A 68 29.37 14.37 18.06
CA GLU A 68 30.67 15.08 18.09
C GLU A 68 30.66 16.24 19.09
N ASP A 69 29.58 17.02 19.12
CA ASP A 69 29.42 18.16 20.04
C ASP A 69 29.10 17.74 21.49
N GLY A 70 28.92 16.45 21.77
CA GLY A 70 28.54 15.95 23.10
C GLY A 70 27.12 16.31 23.55
N ARG A 71 26.26 16.80 22.64
CA ARG A 71 24.89 17.24 22.92
C ARG A 71 23.85 16.15 22.69
N PHE A 72 24.24 15.02 22.12
CA PHE A 72 23.37 13.87 21.96
C PHE A 72 23.31 13.09 23.30
N PRO A 73 22.15 13.05 23.97
CA PRO A 73 22.04 12.41 25.29
C PRO A 73 22.19 10.89 25.17
N ILE A 74 23.16 10.34 25.91
CA ILE A 74 23.38 8.89 26.01
C ILE A 74 22.84 8.43 27.37
N VAL A 75 21.69 7.75 27.36
CA VAL A 75 21.02 7.26 28.57
C VAL A 75 21.01 5.73 28.56
N PRO A 76 21.47 5.04 29.62
CA PRO A 76 21.54 3.58 29.65
C PRO A 76 20.21 2.87 29.33
N ALA A 77 19.08 3.39 29.83
CA ALA A 77 17.75 2.84 29.55
C ALA A 77 17.43 2.87 28.05
N THR A 78 17.70 4.00 27.38
CA THR A 78 17.46 4.15 25.93
C THR A 78 18.31 3.21 25.09
N ILE A 79 19.53 2.88 25.55
CA ILE A 79 20.37 1.88 24.88
C ILE A 79 19.74 0.50 25.02
N ALA A 80 19.34 0.11 26.23
CA ALA A 80 18.70 -1.17 26.48
C ALA A 80 17.44 -1.36 25.62
N ASP A 81 16.57 -0.35 25.56
CA ASP A 81 15.36 -0.38 24.73
C ASP A 81 15.70 -0.57 23.24
N ARG A 82 16.74 0.11 22.75
CA ARG A 82 17.19 -0.03 21.35
C ARG A 82 17.77 -1.41 21.06
N LEU A 83 18.48 -2.03 22.00
CA LEU A 83 18.98 -3.40 21.85
C LEU A 83 17.85 -4.43 21.83
N ILE A 84 16.82 -4.24 22.66
CA ILE A 84 15.62 -5.09 22.67
C ILE A 84 14.85 -4.93 21.36
N ALA A 85 14.59 -3.69 20.94
CA ALA A 85 13.93 -3.39 19.68
C ALA A 85 14.70 -3.99 18.49
N PHE A 86 16.02 -3.85 18.47
CA PHE A 86 16.86 -4.48 17.45
C PHE A 86 16.66 -6.00 17.44
N LYS A 87 16.73 -6.66 18.60
CA LYS A 87 16.50 -8.12 18.69
C LYS A 87 15.11 -8.53 18.19
N LEU A 88 14.08 -7.74 18.45
CA LEU A 88 12.69 -8.06 18.09
C LEU A 88 12.36 -7.75 16.62
N ASN A 89 12.94 -6.69 16.07
CA ASN A 89 12.58 -6.16 14.75
C ASN A 89 13.62 -6.41 13.67
N TRP A 90 14.76 -7.04 14.00
CA TRP A 90 15.78 -7.38 13.01
C TRP A 90 15.25 -8.40 12.00
N LYS A 91 15.10 -7.95 10.75
CA LYS A 91 14.88 -8.81 9.58
C LYS A 91 16.18 -8.82 8.76
N PRO A 92 16.96 -9.91 8.78
CA PRO A 92 18.22 -9.99 8.04
C PRO A 92 18.03 -10.03 6.52
N ASP A 93 16.82 -10.41 6.05
CA ASP A 93 16.51 -10.62 4.63
C ASP A 93 15.34 -9.73 4.16
N ASP A 94 15.47 -8.40 4.28
CA ASP A 94 14.69 -7.52 3.41
C ASP A 94 15.39 -7.54 2.05
N ALA A 95 14.93 -8.44 1.18
CA ALA A 95 15.50 -8.63 -0.14
C ALA A 95 15.37 -7.30 -0.90
N ALA A 96 16.53 -6.70 -1.18
CA ALA A 96 16.67 -5.66 -2.19
C ALA A 96 16.00 -6.12 -3.48
#